data_AF-A0A804QZP5-F1
#
_entry.id   AF-A0A804QZP5-F1
#
_cell.length_a   1.000
_cell.length_b   1.000
_cell.length_c   1.000
_cell.angle_alpha   90.00
_cell.angle_beta   90.00
_cell.angle_gamma   90.00
#
_symmetry.space_group_name_H-M   'P 1'
#
loop_
_entity.id
_entity.type
_entity.pdbx_description
1 polymer ?
#
loop_
_entity_poly.entity_id
_entity_poly.type
_entity_poly.pdbx_seq_one_letter_code
_entity_poly.pdbx_strand_id
1 'polypeptide(L)'
;MQNIRQYNCLFAFTSMGAHIDRSLNDGRGPPVFKICGQIHHRIGSLLPMTDQPPKFLQLYVYDTSHEVNNRIRSLSSDDAPDSPIQPQIVHELLQMLDTH
;
A
#
# COMPACT_ATOMS: atom_id res chain seq x y z
N MET A 1 6.70 -15.67 6.75
CA MET A 1 5.66 -14.66 7.04
C MET A 1 4.88 -14.41 5.74
N GLN A 2 3.56 -14.53 5.75
CA GLN A 2 2.73 -14.29 4.56
C GLN A 2 2.51 -12.78 4.37
N ASN A 3 2.18 -12.32 3.17
CA ASN A 3 1.77 -10.93 2.87
C ASN A 3 2.80 -9.82 3.16
N ILE A 4 4.10 -10.15 3.30
CA ILE A 4 5.17 -9.18 3.60
C ILE A 4 5.13 -7.94 2.68
N ARG A 5 4.89 -8.14 1.38
CA ARG A 5 4.78 -7.03 0.42
C ARG A 5 3.64 -6.09 0.75
N GLN A 6 2.49 -6.61 1.16
CA GLN A 6 1.35 -5.79 1.54
C GLN A 6 1.64 -5.03 2.83
N TYR A 7 2.20 -5.70 3.86
CA TYR A 7 2.63 -5.03 5.09
C TYR A 7 3.61 -3.88 4.80
N ASN A 8 4.63 -4.10 3.97
CA ASN A 8 5.55 -3.03 3.57
C ASN A 8 4.85 -1.89 2.82
N CYS A 9 3.87 -2.21 1.95
CA CYS A 9 3.13 -1.19 1.21
C CYS A 9 2.25 -0.32 2.12
N LEU A 10 1.75 -0.85 3.25
CA LEU A 10 0.95 -0.06 4.18
C LEU A 10 1.69 1.16 4.70
N PHE A 11 3.01 1.08 4.86
CA PHE A 11 3.88 2.15 5.37
C PHE A 11 4.60 2.92 4.26
N ALA A 12 4.21 2.73 3.01
CA ALA A 12 4.76 3.50 1.90
C ALA A 12 4.19 4.93 1.89
N PHE A 13 5.09 5.93 1.87
CA PHE A 13 4.71 7.34 1.79
C PHE A 13 4.12 7.74 0.43
N THR A 14 4.48 7.04 -0.63
CA THR A 14 4.04 7.33 -2.01
C THR A 14 3.79 6.04 -2.77
N SER A 15 2.96 6.08 -3.81
CA SER A 15 2.90 4.98 -4.78
C SER A 15 3.94 5.16 -5.88
N MET A 16 4.34 4.04 -6.48
CA MET A 16 5.12 4.06 -7.71
C MET A 16 4.20 4.19 -8.93
N GLY A 17 4.55 5.10 -9.83
CA GLY A 17 4.01 5.16 -11.18
C GLY A 17 5.07 4.72 -12.19
N ALA A 18 4.70 3.80 -13.07
CA ALA A 18 5.57 3.29 -14.13
C ALA A 18 4.73 2.64 -15.25
N HIS A 19 5.27 2.60 -16.47
CA HIS A 19 4.70 1.79 -17.54
C HIS A 19 5.20 0.35 -17.40
N ILE A 20 4.32 -0.56 -16.95
CA ILE A 20 4.66 -1.96 -16.69
C ILE A 20 4.34 -2.78 -17.95
N ASP A 21 5.36 -3.39 -18.53
CA ASP A 21 5.20 -4.37 -19.61
C ASP A 21 4.87 -5.74 -19.01
N ARG A 22 3.66 -6.24 -19.33
CA ARG A 22 3.12 -7.50 -18.84
C ARG A 22 3.17 -8.62 -19.88
N SER A 23 3.63 -8.36 -21.11
CA SER A 23 3.54 -9.32 -22.22
C SER A 23 4.54 -10.48 -22.10
N LEU A 24 5.54 -10.37 -21.20
CA LEU A 24 6.64 -11.32 -21.09
C LEU A 24 6.31 -12.57 -20.25
N ASN A 25 5.29 -12.52 -19.40
CA ASN A 25 4.99 -13.61 -18.46
C ASN A 25 4.05 -14.64 -19.10
N ASP A 26 4.59 -15.47 -20.00
CA ASP A 26 3.84 -16.50 -20.74
C ASP A 26 3.92 -17.91 -20.12
N GLY A 27 4.47 -18.03 -18.92
CA GLY A 27 4.58 -19.29 -18.17
C GLY A 27 5.82 -20.13 -18.51
N ARG A 28 6.63 -19.75 -19.50
CA ARG A 28 7.85 -20.51 -19.88
C ARG A 28 9.09 -20.18 -19.05
N GLY A 29 8.96 -19.40 -17.99
CA GLY A 29 10.08 -19.05 -17.12
C GLY A 29 9.64 -18.32 -15.85
N PRO A 30 10.62 -17.94 -15.00
CA PRO A 30 10.36 -17.14 -13.83
C PRO A 30 9.67 -15.82 -14.20
N PRO A 31 8.71 -15.34 -13.39
CA PRO A 31 8.00 -14.10 -13.68
C PRO A 31 8.95 -12.90 -13.72
N VAL A 32 8.86 -12.11 -14.78
CA VAL A 32 9.64 -10.89 -15.02
C VAL A 32 8.75 -9.67 -14.75
N PHE A 33 9.26 -8.71 -13.98
CA PHE A 33 8.65 -7.39 -13.80
C PHE A 33 9.40 -6.37 -14.66
N LYS A 34 8.89 -6.08 -15.86
CA LYS A 34 9.54 -5.16 -16.79
C LYS A 34 8.89 -3.78 -16.73
N ILE A 35 9.72 -2.77 -16.53
CA ILE A 35 9.35 -1.36 -16.57
C ILE A 35 9.89 -0.76 -17.87
N CYS A 36 9.06 0.02 -18.57
CA CYS A 36 9.48 0.80 -19.74
C CYS A 36 9.45 2.30 -19.41
N GLY A 37 10.47 3.03 -19.85
CA GLY A 37 10.54 4.48 -19.65
C GLY A 37 10.93 4.88 -18.23
N GLN A 38 10.29 5.93 -17.70
CA GLN A 38 10.64 6.53 -16.42
C GLN A 38 9.76 6.02 -15.27
N ILE A 39 10.40 5.81 -14.12
CA ILE A 39 9.74 5.61 -12.83
C ILE A 39 9.51 6.97 -12.21
N HIS A 40 8.31 7.20 -11.66
CA HIS A 40 7.99 8.41 -10.90
C HIS A 40 7.25 8.06 -9.62
N HIS A 41 7.35 8.93 -8.62
CA HIS A 41 6.53 8.86 -7.42
C HIS A 41 5.17 9.51 -7.68
N ARG A 42 4.11 8.84 -7.28
CA ARG A 42 2.74 9.37 -7.27
C ARG A 42 2.43 9.84 -5.86
N ILE A 43 2.51 11.16 -5.69
CA ILE A 43 2.07 11.86 -4.49
C ILE A 43 0.66 12.36 -4.77
N GLY A 44 -0.31 11.90 -3.97
CA GLY A 44 -1.68 12.38 -4.03
C GLY A 44 -1.86 13.72 -3.33
N SER A 45 -3.11 14.13 -3.13
CA SER A 45 -3.46 15.25 -2.27
C SER A 45 -3.05 15.00 -0.81
N LEU A 46 -2.86 16.08 -0.05
CA LEU A 46 -2.52 16.00 1.38
C LEU A 46 -3.64 15.34 2.20
N LEU A 47 -4.90 15.62 1.86
CA LEU A 47 -6.08 15.03 2.49
C LEU A 47 -6.82 14.13 1.49
N PRO A 48 -7.56 13.11 1.98
CA PRO A 48 -8.43 12.29 1.14
C PRO A 48 -9.47 13.17 0.44
N MET A 49 -9.85 12.79 -0.78
CA MET A 49 -11.01 13.37 -1.43
C MET A 49 -12.29 12.90 -0.70
N THR A 50 -13.37 13.65 -0.84
CA THR A 50 -14.68 13.27 -0.32
C THR A 50 -15.02 11.84 -0.75
N ASP A 51 -15.46 11.01 0.20
CA ASP A 51 -15.82 9.60 0.00
C ASP A 51 -14.69 8.70 -0.53
N GLN A 52 -13.42 9.09 -0.36
CA GLN A 52 -12.27 8.25 -0.67
C GLN A 52 -11.52 7.86 0.62
N PRO A 53 -11.11 6.60 0.79
CA PRO A 53 -10.29 6.21 1.93
C PRO A 53 -8.91 6.86 1.85
N PRO A 54 -8.28 7.19 2.99
CA PRO A 54 -6.92 7.72 3.03
C PRO A 54 -5.91 6.70 2.47
N LYS A 55 -4.91 7.19 1.74
CA LYS A 55 -3.83 6.36 1.16
C LYS A 55 -2.46 7.02 1.30
N PHE A 56 -1.41 6.20 1.40
CA PHE A 56 -0.01 6.62 1.44
C PHE A 56 0.25 7.69 2.51
N LEU A 57 0.83 8.85 2.15
CA LEU A 57 1.06 9.98 3.05
C LEU A 57 -0.17 10.36 3.90
N GLN A 58 -1.39 10.27 3.36
CA GLN A 58 -2.61 10.64 4.08
C GLN A 58 -2.80 9.81 5.35
N LEU A 59 -2.30 8.57 5.38
CA LEU A 59 -2.43 7.65 6.52
C LEU A 59 -1.68 8.14 7.77
N TYR A 60 -0.74 9.09 7.62
CA TYR A 60 0.02 9.65 8.73
C TYR A 60 -0.57 10.94 9.31
N VAL A 61 -1.57 11.54 8.65
CA VAL A 61 -2.11 12.85 9.03
C VAL A 61 -3.64 12.86 9.15
N TYR A 62 -4.33 11.94 8.49
CA TYR A 62 -5.78 11.84 8.48
C TYR A 62 -6.26 10.81 9.51
N ASP A 63 -7.10 11.26 10.46
CA ASP A 63 -7.74 10.40 11.47
C ASP A 63 -6.77 9.36 12.08
N THR A 64 -5.73 9.87 12.75
CA THR A 64 -4.68 9.05 13.35
C THR A 64 -5.21 8.15 14.47
N SER A 65 -6.36 8.49 15.08
CA SER A 65 -7.08 7.61 16.01
C SER A 65 -7.46 6.25 15.42
N HIS A 66 -7.69 6.19 14.10
CA HIS A 66 -8.08 4.96 13.40
C HIS A 66 -7.05 4.53 12.35
N GLU A 67 -5.79 4.91 12.52
CA GLU A 67 -4.73 4.70 11.53
C GLU A 67 -4.57 3.23 11.10
N VAL A 68 -4.61 2.27 12.03
CA VAL A 68 -4.52 0.84 11.71
C VAL A 68 -5.64 0.39 10.77
N ASN A 69 -6.88 0.79 11.06
CA ASN A 69 -8.04 0.45 10.24
C ASN A 69 -7.97 1.14 8.86
N ASN A 70 -7.56 2.41 8.86
CA ASN A 70 -7.37 3.19 7.63
C ASN A 70 -6.30 2.58 6.74
N ARG A 71 -5.18 2.13 7.31
CA ARG A 71 -4.10 1.40 6.62
C ARG A 71 -4.66 0.13 5.98
N ILE A 72 -5.34 -0.73 6.74
CA ILE A 72 -5.90 -1.99 6.21
C ILE A 72 -6.89 -1.73 5.07
N ARG A 73 -7.81 -0.78 5.25
CA ARG A 73 -8.79 -0.38 4.22
C ARG A 73 -8.13 0.19 2.96
N SER A 74 -6.96 0.83 3.07
CA SER A 74 -6.27 1.41 1.90
C SER A 74 -5.83 0.37 0.85
N LEU A 75 -5.65 -0.90 1.26
CA LEU A 75 -5.30 -2.02 0.38
C LEU A 75 -6.49 -2.82 -0.13
N SER A 76 -7.61 -2.77 0.59
CA SER A 76 -8.84 -3.47 0.21
C SER A 76 -9.59 -2.62 -0.81
N SER A 77 -9.84 -3.17 -2.00
CA SER A 77 -10.99 -2.73 -2.78
C SER A 77 -12.27 -3.04 -1.99
N ASP A 78 -13.27 -2.17 -2.06
CA ASP A 78 -14.50 -2.19 -1.23
C ASP A 78 -15.25 -3.54 -1.21
N ASP A 79 -14.90 -4.46 -2.11
CA ASP A 79 -15.56 -5.75 -2.30
C ASP A 79 -14.88 -6.97 -1.61
N ALA A 80 -13.80 -6.80 -0.86
CA ALA A 80 -13.12 -7.93 -0.19
C ALA A 80 -13.54 -8.07 1.30
N PRO A 81 -14.34 -9.09 1.68
CA PRO A 81 -14.90 -9.19 3.03
C PRO A 81 -13.85 -9.42 4.12
N ASP A 82 -12.76 -10.11 3.79
CA ASP A 82 -11.70 -10.47 4.73
C ASP A 82 -10.33 -10.07 4.16
N SER A 83 -9.80 -8.96 4.68
CA SER A 83 -8.40 -8.60 4.41
C SER A 83 -7.49 -9.63 5.07
N PRO A 84 -6.52 -10.22 4.36
CA PRO A 84 -5.57 -11.17 4.95
C PRO A 84 -4.52 -10.48 5.83
N ILE A 85 -4.64 -9.17 6.02
CA ILE A 85 -3.76 -8.34 6.84
C ILE A 85 -4.24 -8.40 8.29
N GLN A 86 -3.34 -8.81 9.17
CA GLN A 86 -3.61 -8.93 10.60
C GLN A 86 -3.39 -7.57 11.28
N PRO A 87 -4.39 -7.01 11.97
CA PRO A 87 -4.27 -5.71 12.65
C PRO A 87 -3.13 -5.66 13.67
N GLN A 88 -2.87 -6.77 14.37
CA GLN A 88 -1.82 -6.87 15.36
C GLN A 88 -0.43 -6.61 14.77
N ILE A 89 -0.12 -7.19 13.61
CA ILE A 89 1.17 -6.98 12.92
C ILE A 89 1.30 -5.52 12.47
N VAL A 90 0.22 -4.91 11.98
CA VAL A 90 0.23 -3.49 11.59
C VAL A 90 0.50 -2.61 12.81
N HIS A 91 -0.12 -2.90 13.96
CA HIS A 91 0.10 -2.16 15.19
C HIS A 91 1.55 -2.30 15.71
N GLU A 92 2.12 -3.50 15.69
CA GLU A 92 3.52 -3.73 16.09
C GLU A 92 4.52 -3.01 15.17
N LEU A 93 4.27 -3.02 13.85
CA LEU A 93 5.09 -2.28 12.89
C LEU A 93 4.98 -0.77 13.09
N LEU A 94 3.77 -0.26 13.37
CA LEU A 94 3.55 1.16 13.68
C LEU A 94 4.33 1.56 14.95
N GLN A 95 4.16 0.79 16.02
CA GLN A 95 4.87 1.04 17.28
C GLN A 95 6.39 1.03 17.10
N MET A 96 6.92 0.07 16.32
CA MET A 96 8.35 0.01 15.99
C MET A 96 8.83 1.29 15.31
N LEU A 97 8.05 1.83 14.36
CA LEU A 97 8.40 3.04 13.61
C LEU A 97 8.26 4.31 14.46
N ASP A 98 7.35 4.34 15.43
CA ASP A 98 7.18 5.52 16.30
C ASP A 98 8.25 5.62 17.39
N THR A 99 8.91 4.51 17.73
CA THR A 99 9.96 4.47 18.78
C THR A 99 11.36 4.87 18.30
N HIS A 100 11.57 5.09 17.01
CA HIS A 100 12.89 5.33 16.41
C HIS A 100 12.88 6.46 15.37
#